data_AF-A0A0F9QWG1-F1
#
_entry.id   AF-A0A0F9QWG1-F1
#
_cell.length_a   1.000
_cell.length_b   1.000
_cell.length_c   1.000
_cell.angle_alpha   90.00
_cell.angle_beta   90.00
_cell.angle_gamma   90.00
#
_symmetry.space_group_name_H-M   'P 1'
#
loop_
_entity.id
_entity.type
_entity.pdbx_description
1 polymer ?
#
loop_
_entity_poly.entity_id
_entity_poly.type
_entity_poly.pdbx_seq_one_letter_code
_entity_poly.pdbx_strand_id
1 'polypeptide(L)'
;MRKLRVLTICLGGTNRSTGLADYLRGNMGCDALPASHHWTQDETLEMLCKWADVIIPVEPEYADRPYKMGYRGKTIIFDIGPDVFGAPRNEALQKIFKVTRHKELKVLIDCWKLCV
;
A
#
# COMPACT_ATOMS: atom_id res chain seq x y z
N MET A 1 -2.28 9.12 20.10
CA MET A 1 -2.90 8.19 19.13
C MET A 1 -1.79 7.47 18.39
N ARG A 2 -1.93 6.16 18.13
CA ARG A 2 -0.94 5.41 17.35
C ARG A 2 -1.04 5.81 15.87
N LYS A 3 0.06 5.73 15.12
CA LYS A 3 0.03 5.93 13.66
C LYS A 3 -0.76 4.80 12.99
N LEU A 4 -1.53 5.13 11.95
CA LEU A 4 -2.20 4.13 11.11
C LEU A 4 -1.15 3.26 10.40
N ARG A 5 -1.26 1.94 10.56
CA ARG A 5 -0.36 0.97 9.97
C ARG A 5 -0.86 0.54 8.60
N VAL A 6 -0.06 0.77 7.57
CA VAL A 6 -0.45 0.50 6.18
C VAL A 6 0.53 -0.48 5.55
N LEU A 7 0.02 -1.61 5.07
CA LEU A 7 0.78 -2.52 4.22
C LEU A 7 0.53 -2.17 2.76
N THR A 8 1.56 -1.94 1.97
CA THR A 8 1.44 -1.68 0.53
C THR A 8 2.03 -2.86 -0.25
N ILE A 9 1.35 -3.31 -1.31
CA ILE A 9 1.74 -4.53 -2.03
C ILE A 9 1.85 -4.25 -3.52
N CYS A 10 2.98 -4.59 -4.12
CA CYS A 10 3.16 -4.65 -5.58
C CYS A 10 3.89 -5.94 -5.95
N LEU A 11 4.05 -6.24 -7.25
CA LEU A 11 4.70 -7.47 -7.71
C LEU A 11 6.04 -7.73 -7.01
N GLY A 12 7.02 -6.84 -7.21
CA GLY A 12 8.39 -7.01 -6.72
C GLY A 12 8.68 -6.45 -5.33
N GLY A 13 7.80 -5.60 -4.77
CA GLY A 13 8.05 -4.95 -3.48
C GLY A 13 9.15 -3.87 -3.49
N THR A 14 9.53 -3.35 -4.66
CA THR A 14 10.71 -2.48 -4.83
C THR A 14 10.36 -1.06 -5.26
N ASN A 15 9.39 -0.89 -6.17
CA ASN A 15 9.12 0.38 -6.84
C ASN A 15 7.80 1.00 -6.35
N ARG A 16 6.66 0.43 -6.75
CA ARG A 16 5.35 1.04 -6.56
C ARG A 16 4.87 0.99 -5.12
N SER A 17 4.95 -0.16 -4.46
CA SER A 17 4.63 -0.28 -3.03
C SER A 17 5.58 0.56 -2.18
N THR A 18 6.89 0.52 -2.46
CA THR A 18 7.89 1.33 -1.75
C THR A 18 7.64 2.83 -1.93
N GLY A 19 7.39 3.30 -3.16
CA GLY A 19 7.07 4.69 -3.43
C GLY A 19 5.79 5.15 -2.73
N LEU A 20 4.75 4.29 -2.69
CA LEU A 20 3.53 4.57 -1.96
C LEU A 20 3.77 4.59 -0.44
N ALA A 21 4.55 3.66 0.11
CA ALA A 21 4.90 3.63 1.52
C ALA A 21 5.70 4.88 1.93
N ASP A 22 6.68 5.29 1.13
CA ASP A 22 7.43 6.54 1.33
C ASP A 22 6.48 7.75 1.36
N TYR A 23 5.56 7.81 0.40
CA TYR A 23 4.58 8.88 0.33
C TYR A 23 3.64 8.91 1.55
N LEU A 24 3.12 7.76 1.97
CA LEU A 24 2.25 7.64 3.13
C LEU A 24 2.96 8.05 4.43
N ARG A 25 4.24 7.70 4.58
CA ARG A 25 5.06 8.10 5.72
C ARG A 25 5.32 9.60 5.72
N GLY A 26 5.82 10.14 4.61
CA GLY A 26 6.23 11.53 4.50
C GLY A 26 5.08 12.54 4.49
N ASN A 27 3.96 12.18 3.86
CA ASN A 27 2.90 13.14 3.56
C ASN A 27 1.60 12.88 4.31
N MET A 28 1.39 11.65 4.81
CA MET A 28 0.13 11.27 5.48
C MET A 28 0.32 10.89 6.95
N GLY A 29 1.56 10.85 7.46
CA GLY A 29 1.85 10.51 8.85
C GLY A 29 1.51 9.07 9.23
N CYS A 30 1.42 8.17 8.25
CA CYS A 30 1.19 6.74 8.48
C CYS A 30 2.50 6.01 8.85
N ASP A 31 2.36 4.83 9.44
CA ASP A 31 3.42 3.84 9.55
C ASP A 31 3.24 2.82 8.41
N ALA A 32 3.97 2.99 7.31
CA ALA A 32 3.76 2.20 6.10
C ALA A 32 4.94 1.27 5.80
N LEU A 33 4.62 0.02 5.46
CA LEU A 33 5.57 -1.00 5.02
C LEU A 33 5.23 -1.50 3.60
N PRO A 34 6.21 -1.58 2.69
CA PRO A 34 6.04 -2.24 1.42
C PRO A 34 6.29 -3.75 1.52
N ALA A 35 5.58 -4.53 0.71
CA ALA A 35 5.81 -5.95 0.52
C ALA A 35 5.76 -6.32 -0.97
N SER A 36 6.36 -7.47 -1.28
CA SER A 36 6.31 -8.08 -2.60
C SER A 36 5.21 -9.13 -2.64
N HIS A 37 4.36 -9.06 -3.65
CA HIS A 37 3.42 -10.13 -3.93
C HIS A 37 4.13 -11.41 -4.40
N HIS A 38 5.23 -11.30 -5.15
CA HIS A 38 5.93 -12.45 -5.72
C HIS A 38 6.96 -13.09 -4.76
N TRP A 39 7.70 -12.27 -4.02
CA TRP A 39 8.88 -12.71 -3.27
C TRP A 39 8.65 -12.85 -1.77
N THR A 40 7.63 -12.19 -1.20
CA THR A 40 7.32 -12.32 0.23
C THR A 40 6.64 -13.66 0.48
N GLN A 41 7.21 -14.49 1.36
CA GLN A 41 6.64 -15.79 1.74
C GLN A 41 5.26 -15.63 2.41
N ASP A 42 4.40 -16.65 2.32
CA ASP A 42 3.02 -16.58 2.84
C ASP A 42 2.98 -16.29 4.34
N GLU A 43 3.86 -16.91 5.13
CA GLU A 43 3.93 -16.70 6.58
C GLU A 43 4.32 -15.25 6.90
N THR A 44 5.29 -14.69 6.15
CA THR A 44 5.71 -13.30 6.33
C THR A 44 4.62 -12.34 5.89
N LEU A 45 3.96 -12.62 4.76
CA LEU A 45 2.86 -11.78 4.29
C LEU A 45 1.68 -11.82 5.26
N GLU A 46 1.36 -12.97 5.85
CA GLU A 46 0.33 -13.09 6.86
C GLU A 46 0.67 -12.27 8.11
N MET A 47 1.92 -12.32 8.59
CA MET A 47 2.37 -11.48 9.71
C MET A 47 2.19 -9.98 9.41
N LEU A 48 2.55 -9.55 8.19
CA LEU A 48 2.40 -8.16 7.76
C LEU A 48 0.92 -7.77 7.64
N CYS A 49 0.09 -8.64 7.06
CA CYS A 49 -1.35 -8.45 6.97
C CYS A 49 -1.97 -8.33 8.37
N LYS A 50 -1.56 -9.17 9.33
CA LYS A 50 -2.03 -9.10 10.72
C LYS A 50 -1.63 -7.79 11.40
N TRP A 51 -0.41 -7.31 11.16
CA TRP A 51 0.11 -6.05 11.71
C TRP A 51 -0.63 -4.81 11.19
N ALA A 52 -1.03 -4.83 9.91
CA ALA A 52 -1.61 -3.68 9.23
C ALA A 52 -3.06 -3.39 9.64
N ASP A 53 -3.40 -2.11 9.77
CA ASP A 53 -4.78 -1.64 9.87
C ASP A 53 -5.45 -1.62 8.49
N VAL A 54 -4.68 -1.29 7.46
CA VAL A 54 -5.10 -1.25 6.05
C VAL A 54 -4.07 -1.91 5.16
N ILE A 55 -4.53 -2.69 4.19
CA ILE A 55 -3.71 -3.32 3.15
C ILE A 55 -4.05 -2.66 1.82
N ILE A 56 -3.04 -2.19 1.09
CA ILE A 56 -3.18 -1.47 -0.18
C ILE A 56 -2.38 -2.19 -1.28
N PRO A 57 -3.00 -3.13 -2.00
CA PRO A 57 -2.48 -3.63 -3.26
C PRO A 57 -2.53 -2.54 -4.33
N VAL A 58 -1.43 -2.35 -5.05
CA VAL A 58 -1.31 -1.31 -6.08
C VAL A 58 -1.86 -1.73 -7.44
N GLU A 59 -2.29 -2.99 -7.57
CA GLU A 59 -3.06 -3.56 -8.68
C GLU A 59 -4.04 -4.60 -8.12
N PRO A 60 -5.20 -4.84 -8.79
CA PRO A 60 -6.22 -5.77 -8.28
C PRO A 60 -5.74 -7.20 -8.06
N GLU A 61 -4.88 -7.71 -8.94
CA GLU A 61 -4.36 -9.08 -8.91
C GLU A 61 -3.53 -9.37 -7.64
N TYR A 62 -2.89 -8.35 -7.05
CA TYR A 62 -2.10 -8.52 -5.83
C TYR A 62 -2.93 -8.58 -4.55
N ALA A 63 -4.25 -8.43 -4.66
CA ALA A 63 -5.17 -8.60 -3.53
C ALA A 63 -5.51 -10.07 -3.25
N ASP A 64 -5.20 -10.99 -4.16
CA ASP A 64 -5.63 -12.39 -4.07
C ASP A 64 -5.08 -13.10 -2.81
N ARG A 65 -3.80 -12.87 -2.47
CA ARG A 65 -3.14 -13.44 -1.28
C ARG A 65 -3.75 -12.89 0.02
N PRO A 66 -3.84 -11.56 0.25
CA PRO A 66 -4.59 -11.01 1.39
C PRO A 66 -6.03 -11.53 1.50
N TYR A 67 -6.72 -11.72 0.37
CA TYR A 67 -8.08 -12.28 0.37
C TYR A 67 -8.13 -13.74 0.80
N LYS A 68 -7.23 -14.59 0.28
CA LYS A 68 -7.11 -16.00 0.69
C LYS A 68 -6.80 -16.15 2.18
N MET A 69 -6.06 -15.18 2.74
CA MET A 69 -5.73 -15.10 4.17
C MET A 69 -6.85 -14.48 5.04
N GLY A 70 -8.02 -14.14 4.48
CA GLY A 70 -9.15 -13.62 5.25
C GLY A 70 -9.13 -12.12 5.56
N TYR A 71 -8.23 -11.35 4.94
CA TYR A 71 -8.08 -9.90 5.23
C TYR A 71 -8.83 -8.98 4.26
N ARG A 72 -9.86 -9.49 3.57
CA ARG A 72 -10.67 -8.70 2.62
C ARG A 72 -11.28 -7.44 3.23
N GLY A 73 -11.73 -7.49 4.48
CA GLY A 73 -12.39 -6.36 5.16
C GLY A 73 -11.49 -5.14 5.41
N LYS A 74 -10.17 -5.29 5.29
CA LYS A 74 -9.20 -4.19 5.44
C LYS A 74 -8.29 -4.02 4.22
N THR A 75 -8.65 -4.62 3.10
CA THR A 75 -7.88 -4.55 1.86
C THR A 75 -8.56 -3.61 0.89
N ILE A 76 -7.81 -2.64 0.37
CA ILE A 76 -8.30 -1.59 -0.52
C ILE A 76 -7.37 -1.48 -1.71
N ILE A 77 -7.90 -1.75 -2.90
CA ILE A 77 -7.13 -1.69 -4.13
C ILE A 77 -6.93 -0.22 -4.50
N PHE A 78 -5.67 0.18 -4.66
CA PHE A 78 -5.30 1.51 -5.15
C PHE A 78 -4.50 1.36 -6.44
N ASP A 79 -5.22 1.19 -7.54
CA ASP A 79 -4.62 0.87 -8.84
C ASP A 79 -3.87 2.07 -9.46
N ILE A 80 -2.55 2.06 -9.39
CA ILE A 80 -1.71 3.14 -9.95
C ILE A 80 -1.18 2.83 -11.35
N GLY A 81 -1.73 1.81 -12.00
CA GLY A 81 -1.34 1.39 -13.33
C GLY A 81 -0.09 0.50 -13.37
N PRO A 82 0.38 0.19 -14.59
CA PRO A 82 1.36 -0.88 -14.83
C PRO A 82 2.74 -0.60 -14.23
N ASP A 83 3.52 -1.66 -14.00
CA ASP A 83 4.89 -1.60 -13.45
C ASP A 83 5.94 -1.13 -14.46
N VAL A 84 5.80 0.11 -14.93
CA VAL A 84 6.77 0.73 -15.85
C VAL A 84 7.82 1.57 -15.13
N PHE A 85 7.70 1.68 -13.80
CA PHE A 85 8.49 2.61 -12.99
C PHE A 85 9.72 1.89 -12.46
N GLY A 86 10.87 2.07 -13.12
CA GLY A 86 12.13 1.41 -12.75
C GLY A 86 12.71 1.80 -11.37
N ALA A 87 12.08 2.71 -10.63
CA ALA A 87 12.50 3.12 -9.29
C ALA A 87 11.33 3.72 -8.46
N PRO A 88 11.35 3.61 -7.11
CA PRO A 88 10.28 4.14 -6.24
C PRO A 88 10.17 5.67 -6.22
N ARG A 89 11.27 6.38 -6.52
CA ARG A 89 11.31 7.85 -6.62
C ARG A 89 11.20 8.37 -8.05
N ASN A 90 10.78 7.53 -8.99
CA ASN A 90 10.52 7.96 -10.36
C ASN A 90 9.52 9.13 -10.38
N GLU A 91 9.80 10.18 -11.16
CA GLU A 91 8.99 11.41 -11.16
C GLU A 91 7.54 11.17 -11.58
N ALA A 92 7.29 10.31 -12.56
CA ALA A 92 5.94 9.97 -13.00
C ALA A 92 5.15 9.26 -11.88
N LEU A 93 5.79 8.32 -11.19
CA LEU A 93 5.21 7.64 -10.03
C LEU A 93 4.89 8.62 -8.89
N GLN A 94 5.83 9.53 -8.58
CA GLN A 94 5.62 10.55 -7.56
C GLN A 94 4.50 11.54 -7.93
N LYS A 95 4.36 11.87 -9.22
CA LYS A 95 3.27 12.72 -9.74
C LYS A 95 1.89 12.07 -9.56
N ILE A 96 1.79 10.75 -9.74
CA ILE A 96 0.55 10.01 -9.49
C ILE A 96 0.11 10.19 -8.03
N PHE A 97 1.02 10.00 -7.08
CA PHE A 97 0.71 10.13 -5.65
C PHE A 97 0.42 11.56 -5.21
N LYS A 98 1.23 12.53 -5.66
CA LYS A 98 1.17 13.93 -5.23
C LYS A 98 0.02 14.71 -5.86
N VAL A 99 -0.31 14.41 -7.11
CA VAL A 99 -1.21 15.25 -7.91
C VAL A 99 -2.46 14.48 -8.27
N THR A 100 -2.31 13.38 -9.01
CA THR A 100 -3.44 12.72 -9.65
C THR A 100 -4.39 12.08 -8.65
N ARG A 101 -3.85 11.44 -7.60
CA ARG A 101 -4.64 10.63 -6.67
C ARG A 101 -4.48 11.00 -5.20
N HIS A 102 -3.86 12.15 -4.88
CA HIS A 102 -3.68 12.61 -3.49
C HIS A 102 -5.00 12.70 -2.73
N LYS A 103 -6.02 13.33 -3.33
CA LYS A 103 -7.32 13.55 -2.67
C LYS A 103 -7.99 12.23 -2.31
N GLU A 104 -7.98 11.28 -3.23
CA GLU A 104 -8.55 9.95 -3.03
C GLU A 104 -7.83 9.20 -1.91
N LEU A 105 -6.50 9.17 -1.96
CA LEU A 105 -5.69 8.52 -0.92
C LEU A 105 -5.87 9.21 0.44
N LYS A 106 -5.99 10.54 0.46
CA LYS A 106 -6.23 11.31 1.68
C LYS A 106 -7.58 10.95 2.32
N VAL A 107 -8.66 10.94 1.54
CA VAL A 107 -9.99 10.52 2.02
C VAL A 107 -9.93 9.11 2.60
N LEU A 108 -9.29 8.19 1.88
CA LEU A 108 -9.08 6.82 2.35
C LEU A 108 -8.40 6.78 3.71
N ILE A 109 -7.23 7.41 3.82
CA ILE A 109 -6.44 7.38 5.05
C ILE A 109 -7.16 8.08 6.20
N ASP A 110 -7.83 9.20 5.95
CA ASP A 110 -8.54 9.94 7.00
C ASP A 110 -9.74 9.12 7.53
N CYS A 111 -10.47 8.38 6.68
CA CYS A 111 -11.51 7.45 7.12
C CYS A 111 -10.96 6.39 8.06
N TRP A 112 -9.81 5.79 7.75
CA TRP A 112 -9.22 4.75 8.60
C TRP A 112 -8.62 5.30 9.89
N LYS A 113 -8.09 6.52 9.88
CA LYS A 113 -7.59 7.19 11.09
C LYS A 113 -8.67 7.45 12.14
N LEU A 114 -9.93 7.58 11.74
CA LEU A 114 -11.05 7.73 12.67
C LEU A 114 -11.42 6.42 13.39
N CYS A 115 -10.96 5.28 12.87
CA CYS A 115 -11.27 3.95 13.37
C CYS A 115 -10.17 3.33 14.27
N VAL A 116 -9.03 4.02 14.48
CA VAL A 116 -7.84 3.52 15.20
C VAL A 116 -7.42 4.39 16.37
#